data_AF-A0A2D4YF28-F1
#
_entry.id   AF-A0A2D4YF28-F1
#
_cell.length_a   1.000
_cell.length_b   1.000
_cell.length_c   1.000
_cell.angle_alpha   90.00
_cell.angle_beta   90.00
_cell.angle_gamma   90.00
#
_symmetry.space_group_name_H-M   'P 1'
#
loop_
_entity.id
_entity.type
_entity.pdbx_description
1 polymer ?
#
loop_
_entity_poly.entity_id
_entity_poly.type
_entity_poly.pdbx_seq_one_letter_code
_entity_poly.pdbx_strand_id
1 'polypeptide(L)' 'QPWVSDHTMRDVNLQAQVNTTKALFDNFWHEDWFAGGFVWKWFIMHDEVGGHDNPMFTPQNKPVEEVLREYYKN' A
#
# COMPACT_ATOMS: atom_id res chain seq x y z
N GLN A 1 -14.74 -8.50 -16.49
CA GLN A 1 -15.19 -7.09 -16.45
C GLN A 1 -14.42 -6.38 -15.33
N PRO A 2 -13.31 -5.68 -15.59
CA PRO A 2 -12.54 -4.98 -14.56
C PRO A 2 -13.27 -3.79 -13.91
N TRP A 3 -14.46 -3.43 -14.41
CA TRP A 3 -15.32 -2.36 -13.88
C TRP A 3 -16.34 -2.85 -12.84
N VAL A 4 -16.35 -4.14 -12.52
CA VAL A 4 -17.21 -4.69 -11.46
C VAL A 4 -16.56 -4.33 -10.12
N SER A 5 -17.01 -3.22 -9.53
CA SER A 5 -16.71 -2.85 -8.15
C SER A 5 -17.58 -3.68 -7.20
N ASP A 6 -17.37 -4.98 -7.22
CA ASP A 6 -18.05 -5.88 -6.30
C ASP A 6 -17.40 -5.77 -4.91
N HIS A 7 -18.06 -5.01 -4.04
CA HIS A 7 -17.65 -4.83 -2.65
C HIS A 7 -17.90 -6.09 -1.79
N THR A 8 -18.35 -7.21 -2.37
CA THR A 8 -18.52 -8.48 -1.65
C THR A 8 -17.21 -9.26 -1.47
N MET A 9 -16.13 -8.90 -2.18
CA MET A 9 -14.79 -9.41 -1.88
C MET A 9 -14.36 -8.92 -0.49
N ARG A 10 -14.47 -9.80 0.50
CA ARG A 10 -14.09 -9.56 1.90
C ARG A 10 -12.67 -10.01 2.23
N ASP A 11 -12.04 -10.78 1.35
CA ASP A 11 -10.74 -11.37 1.64
C ASP A 11 -9.67 -10.29 1.63
N VAL A 12 -9.00 -10.13 2.77
CA VAL A 12 -7.92 -9.17 2.92
C VAL A 12 -6.60 -9.83 2.52
N ASN A 13 -5.93 -9.26 1.53
CA ASN A 13 -4.62 -9.72 1.09
C ASN A 13 -3.54 -8.67 1.37
N LEU A 14 -3.08 -8.61 2.62
CA LEU A 14 -2.03 -7.69 3.05
C LEU A 14 -0.69 -7.96 2.34
N GLN A 15 -0.41 -9.23 2.02
CA GLN A 15 0.83 -9.61 1.37
C GLN A 15 0.90 -9.10 -0.07
N ALA A 16 -0.23 -9.01 -0.77
CA ALA A 16 -0.29 -8.41 -2.09
C ALA A 16 0.11 -6.92 -2.05
N GLN A 17 -0.33 -6.18 -1.02
CA GLN A 17 0.07 -4.77 -0.83
C GLN A 17 1.58 -4.66 -0.58
N VAL A 18 2.15 -5.52 0.27
CA VAL A 18 3.61 -5.60 0.51
C VAL A 18 4.38 -5.90 -0.77
N ASN A 19 3.97 -6.94 -1.50
CA ASN A 19 4.70 -7.41 -2.68
C ASN A 19 4.67 -6.38 -3.81
N THR A 20 3.52 -5.73 -4.03
CA THR A 20 3.40 -4.72 -5.09
C THR A 20 4.18 -3.45 -4.75
N THR A 21 4.20 -3.02 -3.50
CA THR A 21 5.05 -1.89 -3.07
C THR A 21 6.54 -2.21 -3.21
N LYS A 22 6.99 -3.40 -2.81
CA LYS A 22 8.38 -3.81 -3.03
C LYS A 22 8.73 -3.89 -4.51
N ALA A 23 7.88 -4.51 -5.33
CA ALA A 23 8.09 -4.57 -6.77
C ALA A 23 8.16 -3.17 -7.41
N LEU A 24 7.36 -2.21 -6.93
CA LEU A 24 7.44 -0.82 -7.38
C LEU A 24 8.83 -0.24 -7.08
N PHE A 25 9.31 -0.40 -5.86
CA PHE A 25 10.62 0.06 -5.43
C PHE A 25 11.76 -0.59 -6.20
N ASP A 26 11.73 -1.91 -6.34
CA ASP A 26 12.80 -2.68 -6.94
C ASP A 26 12.94 -2.44 -8.45
N ASN A 27 11.83 -2.23 -9.16
CA ASN A 27 11.82 -2.19 -10.63
C ASN A 27 11.80 -0.77 -11.21
N PHE A 28 11.23 0.21 -10.51
CA PHE A 28 10.98 1.52 -11.12
C PHE A 28 11.68 2.67 -10.39
N TRP A 29 12.01 2.54 -9.11
CA TRP A 29 12.40 3.69 -8.30
C TRP A 29 13.74 4.33 -8.67
N HIS A 30 14.62 3.58 -9.35
CA HIS A 30 15.93 4.04 -9.81
C HIS A 30 15.95 4.38 -11.30
N GLU A 31 14.80 4.33 -11.98
CA GLU A 31 14.69 4.70 -13.38
C GLU A 31 14.67 6.24 -13.52
N ASP A 32 15.46 6.78 -14.45
CA ASP A 32 15.64 8.24 -14.61
C ASP A 32 14.31 9.00 -14.85
N TRP A 33 13.33 8.33 -15.44
CA TRP A 33 12.01 8.90 -15.74
C TRP A 33 11.02 8.80 -14.57
N PHE A 34 11.34 8.05 -13.52
CA PHE A 34 10.44 7.78 -12.40
C PHE A 34 10.77 8.68 -11.20
N ALA A 35 10.03 9.79 -11.06
CA ALA A 35 10.27 10.78 -10.01
C ALA A 35 9.74 10.39 -8.61
N GLY A 36 9.19 9.18 -8.44
CA GLY A 36 8.55 8.71 -7.21
C GLY A 36 7.02 8.71 -7.26
N GLY A 37 6.37 8.83 -6.09
CA GLY A 37 4.91 8.80 -6.02
C GLY A 37 4.35 9.26 -4.66
N PHE A 38 3.03 9.40 -4.62
CA PHE A 38 2.27 9.76 -3.41
C PHE A 38 1.54 8.56 -2.84
N VAL A 39 1.63 8.37 -1.52
CA VAL A 39 0.90 7.32 -0.82
C VAL A 39 -0.60 7.65 -0.79
N TRP A 40 -1.42 6.69 -1.19
CA TRP A 40 -2.87 6.80 -1.20
C TRP A 40 -3.50 5.64 -0.42
N LYS A 41 -4.31 5.83 0.63
CA LYS A 41 -4.66 7.08 1.33
C LYS A 41 -4.02 7.11 2.72
N TRP A 42 -3.78 8.32 3.21
CA TRP A 42 -3.37 8.55 4.60
C TRP A 42 -4.45 9.34 5.34
N PHE A 43 -4.87 8.85 6.51
CA PHE A 43 -5.91 9.42 7.34
C PHE A 43 -5.33 10.00 8.64
N ILE A 44 -6.02 11.01 9.18
CA ILE A 44 -5.62 11.73 10.40
C ILE A 44 -5.76 10.85 11.65
N MET A 45 -6.81 10.02 11.73
CA MET A 45 -7.11 9.15 12.87
C MET A 45 -6.28 7.86 12.80
N HIS A 46 -4.95 7.98 12.94
CA HIS A 46 -4.00 6.89 12.69
C HIS A 46 -4.34 5.62 13.48
N ASP A 47 -4.77 5.73 14.73
CA ASP A 47 -5.06 4.57 15.59
C ASP A 47 -6.35 3.81 15.22
N GLU A 48 -7.17 4.36 14.33
CA GLU A 48 -8.49 3.82 13.97
C GLU A 48 -8.59 3.33 12.51
N VAL A 49 -7.52 3.43 11.73
CA VAL A 49 -7.54 3.15 10.28
C VAL A 49 -6.61 2.01 9.88
N GLY A 50 -6.95 1.34 8.78
CA GLY A 50 -6.16 0.23 8.28
C GLY A 50 -6.25 -1.01 9.19
N GLY A 51 -5.15 -1.69 9.42
CA GLY A 51 -5.13 -2.93 10.21
C GLY A 51 -5.35 -4.21 9.39
N HIS A 52 -5.33 -5.34 10.09
CA HIS A 52 -5.28 -6.67 9.49
C HIS A 52 -6.53 -7.07 8.70
N ASP A 53 -7.70 -6.51 9.06
CA ASP A 53 -8.99 -6.83 8.43
C ASP A 53 -9.44 -5.76 7.43
N ASN A 54 -8.56 -4.82 7.08
CA ASN A 54 -8.90 -3.71 6.20
C ASN A 54 -8.47 -3.98 4.74
N PRO A 55 -9.41 -4.17 3.80
CA PRO A 55 -9.09 -4.41 2.39
C PRO A 55 -8.81 -3.11 1.60
N MET A 56 -8.88 -1.94 2.25
CA MET A 56 -8.77 -0.63 1.59
C MET A 56 -7.31 -0.23 1.33
N PHE A 57 -7.11 0.82 0.54
CA PHE A 57 -5.79 1.21 0.01
C PHE A 57 -4.77 1.71 1.04
N THR A 58 -5.21 2.21 2.21
CA THR A 58 -4.28 2.80 3.18
C THR A 58 -3.22 1.79 3.61
N PRO A 59 -1.94 2.19 3.67
CA PRO A 59 -0.89 1.35 4.23
C PRO A 59 -0.89 1.36 5.76
N GLN A 60 -1.58 2.31 6.41
CA GLN A 60 -1.52 2.51 7.86
C GLN A 60 -1.88 1.24 8.63
N ASN A 61 -1.11 0.94 9.67
CA ASN A 61 -1.27 -0.22 10.54
C ASN A 61 -1.29 -1.56 9.79
N LYS A 62 -0.68 -1.62 8.61
CA LYS A 62 -0.52 -2.85 7.81
C LYS A 62 0.96 -3.17 7.64
N PRO A 63 1.31 -4.42 7.30
CA PRO A 63 2.70 -4.80 7.04
C PRO A 63 3.42 -3.94 6.00
N VAL A 64 2.70 -3.36 5.02
CA VAL A 64 3.30 -2.47 4.02
C VAL A 64 3.77 -1.13 4.61
N GLU A 65 3.22 -0.68 5.74
CA GLU A 65 3.70 0.55 6.40
C GLU A 65 5.18 0.43 6.76
N GLU A 66 5.60 -0.74 7.24
CA GLU A 66 6.99 -0.99 7.58
C GLU A 66 7.90 -1.01 6.35
N VAL A 67 7.39 -1.49 5.21
CA VAL A 67 8.12 -1.42 3.93
C VAL A 67 8.36 0.04 3.54
N LEU A 68 7.34 0.89 3.64
CA LEU A 68 7.48 2.33 3.39
C LEU A 68 8.44 2.97 4.39
N ARG A 69 8.32 2.62 5.69
CA ARG A 69 9.18 3.15 6.75
C ARG A 69 10.64 2.85 6.47
N GLU A 70 10.98 1.59 6.23
CA GLU A 70 12.37 1.19 5.98
C GLU A 70 12.91 1.75 4.66
N TYR A 71 12.07 1.87 3.62
CA TYR A 71 12.51 2.44 2.35
C TYR A 71 12.87 3.94 2.43
N TYR A 72 12.13 4.70 3.24
CA TYR A 72 12.36 6.14 3.43
C TYR A 72 13.18 6.47 4.69
N LYS A 73 13.68 5.47 5.40
CA LYS A 73 14.58 5.62 6.54
C LYS A 73 15.99 5.82 5.98
N ASN A 74 16.51 7.02 6.20
CA ASN A 74 17.82 7.50 5.74
C ASN A 74 18.94 6.45 5.88
#